data_AF-A0A966UT09-F1
#
_entry.id   AF-A0A966UT09-F1
#
_cell.length_a   1.000
_cell.length_b   1.000
_cell.length_c   1.000
_cell.angle_alpha   90.00
_cell.angle_beta   90.00
_cell.angle_gamma   90.00
#
_symmetry.space_group_name_H-M   'P 1'
#
loop_
_entity.id
_entity.type
_entity.pdbx_description
1 polymer ?
#
loop_
_entity_poly.entity_id
_entity_poly.type
_entity_poly.pdbx_seq_one_letter_code
_entity_poly.pdbx_strand_id
1 'polypeptide(L)'
;MKPDDFHYALENTKVIHPPQRRLKTFGTTVLNYHLITEEMDAVNRMRVREGRIHAQKPELVTPDGFAKLLLDGFGEKAEKYADAVSQFASQIAVLKYGFTFRKDEIRRYDVTGPLAEVSAKVRAEVESKGDPLAAVLTGVDDGWEVCLLKFALDMVLTSGGEHVRDLRRHGLL
;
A
#
# COMPACT_ATOMS: atom_id res chain seq x y z
N MET A 1 -18.47 0.32 -7.20
CA MET A 1 -18.04 -0.14 -5.87
C MET A 1 -18.81 0.66 -4.85
N LYS A 2 -19.52 -0.01 -3.96
CA LYS A 2 -20.31 0.61 -2.89
C LYS A 2 -19.35 1.06 -1.77
N PRO A 3 -19.73 2.05 -0.94
CA PRO A 3 -18.94 2.46 0.23
C PRO A 3 -18.56 1.29 1.14
N ASP A 4 -19.43 0.29 1.23
CA ASP A 4 -19.22 -0.93 2.00
C ASP A 4 -17.98 -1.72 1.54
N ASP A 5 -17.73 -1.75 0.23
CA ASP A 5 -16.61 -2.53 -0.32
C ASP A 5 -15.25 -1.88 0.03
N PHE A 6 -15.21 -0.57 0.28
CA PHE A 6 -14.00 0.13 0.76
C PHE A 6 -13.70 -0.24 2.21
N HIS A 7 -14.70 -0.15 3.09
CA HIS A 7 -14.52 -0.52 4.50
C HIS A 7 -14.14 -1.98 4.61
N TYR A 8 -14.79 -2.82 3.80
CA TYR A 8 -14.48 -4.24 3.69
C TYR A 8 -13.03 -4.48 3.25
N ALA A 9 -12.54 -3.79 2.21
CA ALA A 9 -11.14 -3.90 1.78
C ALA A 9 -10.16 -3.44 2.86
N LEU A 10 -10.45 -2.34 3.57
CA LEU A 10 -9.61 -1.86 4.68
C LEU A 10 -9.51 -2.89 5.81
N GLU A 11 -10.63 -3.47 6.23
CA GLU A 11 -10.71 -4.45 7.31
C GLU A 11 -10.09 -5.80 6.93
N ASN A 12 -10.19 -6.18 5.66
CA ASN A 12 -9.72 -7.48 5.16
C ASN A 12 -8.32 -7.45 4.55
N THR A 13 -7.63 -6.31 4.59
CA THR A 13 -6.22 -6.23 4.20
C THR A 13 -5.31 -6.73 5.31
N LYS A 14 -4.54 -7.78 5.05
CA LYS A 14 -3.59 -8.36 6.03
C LYS A 14 -2.18 -8.40 5.45
N VAL A 15 -1.21 -8.00 6.25
CA VAL A 15 0.22 -8.10 5.92
C VAL A 15 0.73 -9.45 6.44
N ILE A 16 1.12 -10.34 5.53
CA ILE A 16 1.65 -11.67 5.86
C ILE A 16 3.16 -11.61 6.08
N HIS A 17 3.84 -10.82 5.26
CA HIS A 17 5.27 -10.59 5.37
C HIS A 17 5.52 -9.08 5.24
N PRO A 18 5.87 -8.37 6.34
CA PRO A 18 6.23 -6.97 6.26
C PRO A 18 7.64 -6.82 5.67
N PRO A 19 7.97 -5.66 5.06
CA PRO A 19 9.33 -5.39 4.62
C PRO A 19 10.27 -5.36 5.83
N GLN A 20 11.44 -5.96 5.69
CA GLN A 20 12.43 -6.08 6.78
C GLN A 20 13.15 -4.76 7.06
N ARG A 21 13.25 -3.89 6.05
CA ARG A 21 13.85 -2.56 6.17
C ARG A 21 12.78 -1.48 6.26
N ARG A 22 12.98 -0.56 7.20
CA ARG A 22 12.11 0.61 7.38
C ARG A 22 12.25 1.57 6.19
N LEU A 23 11.17 2.29 5.89
CA LEU A 23 11.17 3.29 4.83
C LEU A 23 12.15 4.42 5.18
N LYS A 24 12.88 4.91 4.19
CA LYS A 24 13.60 6.18 4.35
C LYS A 24 12.56 7.30 4.32
N THR A 25 12.45 8.05 5.39
CA THR A 25 11.50 9.17 5.52
C THR A 25 11.88 10.39 4.69
N PHE A 26 13.11 10.44 4.19
CA PHE A 26 13.60 11.48 3.28
C PHE A 26 14.02 10.84 1.95
N GLY A 27 13.31 11.20 0.87
CA GLY A 27 13.52 10.70 -0.50
C GLY A 27 12.45 9.73 -0.99
N THR A 28 12.59 9.28 -2.24
CA THR A 28 11.71 8.27 -2.84
C THR A 28 12.00 6.90 -2.25
N THR A 29 11.03 6.29 -1.58
CA THR A 29 11.08 4.89 -1.16
C THR A 29 10.29 4.02 -2.13
N VAL A 30 10.87 2.89 -2.52
CA VAL A 30 10.22 1.89 -3.38
C VAL A 30 9.96 0.64 -2.56
N LEU A 31 8.71 0.21 -2.51
CA LEU A 31 8.27 -1.04 -1.87
C LEU A 31 7.85 -2.03 -2.96
N ASN A 32 8.35 -3.26 -2.89
CA ASN A 32 7.94 -4.32 -3.80
C ASN A 32 6.78 -5.08 -3.15
N TYR A 33 5.58 -5.01 -3.72
CA TYR A 33 4.41 -5.68 -3.16
C TYR A 33 4.10 -6.98 -3.91
N HIS A 34 3.61 -7.96 -3.16
CA HIS A 34 2.97 -9.17 -3.67
C HIS A 34 1.61 -9.26 -3.01
N LEU A 35 0.56 -8.92 -3.73
CA LEU A 35 -0.82 -8.93 -3.24
C LEU A 35 -1.55 -10.16 -3.75
N ILE A 36 -2.09 -10.93 -2.83
CA ILE A 36 -2.82 -12.17 -3.10
C ILE A 36 -4.29 -11.93 -2.75
N THR A 37 -5.16 -12.15 -3.72
CA THR A 37 -6.62 -12.01 -3.55
C THR A 37 -7.31 -13.27 -4.06
N GLU A 38 -8.42 -13.65 -3.45
CA GLU A 38 -9.25 -14.75 -3.95
C GLU A 38 -10.16 -14.23 -5.07
N GLU A 39 -10.26 -14.97 -6.18
CA GLU A 39 -11.19 -14.64 -7.26
C GLU A 39 -12.64 -14.85 -6.79
N MET A 40 -13.50 -13.86 -7.03
CA MET A 40 -14.90 -13.93 -6.61
C MET A 40 -15.69 -15.00 -7.38
N ASP A 41 -15.33 -15.24 -8.63
CA ASP A 41 -16.06 -16.15 -9.53
C ASP A 41 -15.50 -17.58 -9.51
N ALA A 42 -14.43 -17.86 -8.75
CA ALA A 42 -13.76 -19.15 -8.76
C ALA A 42 -13.20 -19.54 -7.38
N VAL A 43 -13.68 -20.67 -6.84
CA VAL A 43 -13.20 -21.24 -5.58
C VAL A 43 -11.77 -21.78 -5.74
N ASN A 44 -10.92 -21.55 -4.74
CA ASN A 44 -9.51 -21.99 -4.76
C ASN A 44 -8.73 -21.46 -5.96
N ARG A 45 -9.08 -20.25 -6.44
CA ARG A 45 -8.30 -19.55 -7.44
C ARG A 45 -7.87 -18.20 -6.88
N MET A 46 -6.57 -18.03 -6.77
CA MET A 46 -5.96 -16.84 -6.22
C MET A 46 -5.34 -16.02 -7.34
N ARG A 47 -5.57 -14.72 -7.31
CA ARG A 47 -4.89 -13.77 -8.17
C ARG A 47 -3.73 -13.14 -7.42
N VAL A 48 -2.53 -13.28 -7.98
CA VAL A 48 -1.32 -12.66 -7.46
C VAL A 48 -0.97 -11.47 -8.32
N ARG A 49 -0.81 -10.31 -7.69
CA ARG A 49 -0.34 -9.06 -8.29
C ARG A 49 0.99 -8.69 -7.68
N GLU A 50 1.98 -8.52 -8.53
CA GLU A 50 3.32 -8.09 -8.17
C GLU A 50 3.57 -6.70 -8.75
N GLY A 51 4.19 -5.83 -7.97
CA GLY A 51 4.50 -4.50 -8.45
C GLY A 51 5.28 -3.67 -7.44
N ARG A 52 5.31 -2.38 -7.71
CA ARG A 52 6.02 -1.38 -6.90
C ARG A 52 5.07 -0.32 -6.41
N ILE A 53 5.26 0.07 -5.15
CA ILE A 53 4.70 1.30 -4.59
C ILE A 53 5.85 2.25 -4.33
N HIS A 54 5.78 3.41 -4.97
CA HIS A 54 6.69 4.51 -4.78
C HIS A 54 6.06 5.49 -3.80
N ALA A 55 6.72 5.75 -2.68
CA ALA A 55 6.32 6.77 -1.72
C ALA A 55 7.37 7.89 -1.73
N GLN A 56 6.97 9.12 -2.02
CA GLN A 56 7.88 10.26 -2.02
C GLN A 56 7.26 11.49 -1.35
N LYS A 57 8.09 12.32 -0.72
CA LYS A 57 7.67 13.63 -0.25
C LYS A 57 7.77 14.63 -1.42
N PRO A 58 6.68 15.26 -1.86
CA PRO A 58 6.68 16.29 -2.89
C PRO A 58 7.28 17.59 -2.33
N GLU A 59 7.89 18.35 -3.22
CA GLU A 59 8.59 19.60 -2.88
C GLU A 59 7.64 20.79 -2.72
N LEU A 60 6.46 20.77 -3.38
CA LEU A 60 5.42 21.78 -3.26
C LEU A 60 4.06 21.19 -3.68
N VAL A 61 3.05 21.25 -2.81
CA VAL A 61 1.66 20.94 -3.19
C VAL A 61 0.70 21.86 -2.42
N THR A 62 -0.26 22.46 -3.13
CA THR A 62 -1.40 23.16 -2.53
C THR A 62 -2.44 22.14 -2.03
N PRO A 63 -3.18 22.42 -0.94
CA PRO A 63 -4.13 21.47 -0.35
C PRO A 63 -5.12 20.85 -1.35
N ASP A 64 -5.63 21.63 -2.31
CA ASP A 64 -6.60 21.18 -3.31
C ASP A 64 -6.02 20.24 -4.39
N GLY A 65 -4.72 20.31 -4.67
CA GLY A 65 -4.02 19.42 -5.62
C GLY A 65 -3.54 18.11 -4.99
N PHE A 66 -3.60 18.01 -3.66
CA PHE A 66 -2.96 16.95 -2.88
C PHE A 66 -3.63 15.59 -3.04
N ALA A 67 -4.97 15.56 -3.02
CA ALA A 67 -5.75 14.33 -3.14
C ALA A 67 -5.57 13.66 -4.52
N LYS A 68 -5.44 14.46 -5.58
CA LYS A 68 -5.16 13.95 -6.94
C LYS A 68 -3.72 13.47 -7.11
N LEU A 69 -2.75 14.15 -6.50
CA LEU A 69 -1.35 13.72 -6.58
C LEU A 69 -1.11 12.40 -5.81
N LEU A 70 -1.77 12.22 -4.66
CA LEU A 70 -1.63 11.06 -3.79
C LEU A 70 -1.81 9.70 -4.47
N LEU A 71 -2.55 9.65 -5.58
CA LEU A 71 -3.10 8.43 -6.18
C LEU A 71 -2.64 8.20 -7.63
N ASP A 72 -1.48 8.75 -8.02
CA ASP A 72 -0.92 8.55 -9.35
C ASP A 72 -0.72 7.04 -9.67
N GLY A 73 -1.35 6.54 -10.73
CA GLY A 73 -1.30 5.13 -11.11
C GLY A 73 -2.27 4.19 -10.36
N PHE A 74 -3.13 4.70 -9.48
CA PHE A 74 -4.32 3.99 -9.00
C PHE A 74 -5.49 4.26 -9.99
N GLY A 75 -6.32 3.26 -10.31
CA GLY A 75 -7.32 3.33 -11.39
C GLY A 75 -8.45 4.34 -11.16
N GLU A 76 -9.38 4.56 -12.12
CA GLU A 76 -10.50 5.52 -11.94
C GLU A 76 -11.37 5.27 -10.69
N LYS A 77 -11.42 4.02 -10.21
CA LYS A 77 -12.06 3.73 -8.93
C LYS A 77 -11.35 4.52 -7.81
N ALA A 78 -10.00 4.61 -7.85
CA ALA A 78 -9.08 5.33 -6.95
C ALA A 78 -9.57 6.75 -6.59
N GLU A 79 -10.02 7.50 -7.59
CA GLU A 79 -10.45 8.89 -7.43
C GLU A 79 -11.70 9.03 -6.55
N LYS A 80 -12.65 8.10 -6.64
CA LYS A 80 -13.80 8.06 -5.70
C LYS A 80 -13.39 7.66 -4.30
N TYR A 81 -12.25 6.98 -4.13
CA TYR A 81 -11.68 6.75 -2.81
C TYR A 81 -10.87 7.95 -2.32
N ALA A 82 -10.57 8.97 -3.13
CA ALA A 82 -9.82 10.14 -2.68
C ALA A 82 -10.52 10.88 -1.54
N ASP A 83 -11.86 10.90 -1.50
CA ASP A 83 -12.63 11.50 -0.39
C ASP A 83 -12.52 10.66 0.89
N ALA A 84 -12.69 9.34 0.80
CA ALA A 84 -12.55 8.42 1.93
C ALA A 84 -11.10 8.36 2.45
N VAL A 85 -10.14 8.42 1.54
CA VAL A 85 -8.71 8.52 1.80
C VAL A 85 -8.38 9.89 2.39
N SER A 86 -8.98 10.98 1.92
CA SER A 86 -8.80 12.30 2.52
C SER A 86 -9.38 12.36 3.93
N GLN A 87 -10.51 11.69 4.18
CA GLN A 87 -11.08 11.55 5.52
C GLN A 87 -10.18 10.69 6.44
N PHE A 88 -9.64 9.59 5.94
CA PHE A 88 -8.69 8.74 6.68
C PHE A 88 -7.33 9.44 6.88
N ALA A 89 -6.80 10.07 5.85
CA ALA A 89 -5.53 10.80 5.85
C ALA A 89 -5.62 12.16 6.54
N SER A 90 -6.81 12.71 6.79
CA SER A 90 -6.99 13.90 7.66
C SER A 90 -7.11 13.53 9.13
N GLN A 91 -7.67 12.35 9.44
CA GLN A 91 -7.63 11.78 10.79
C GLN A 91 -6.21 11.44 11.23
N ILE A 92 -5.34 11.14 10.28
CA ILE A 92 -3.95 10.80 10.51
C ILE A 92 -3.08 11.98 10.07
N ALA A 93 -1.99 12.33 10.75
CA ALA A 93 -1.19 13.51 10.37
C ALA A 93 -0.49 13.41 8.97
N VAL A 94 -0.85 12.44 8.12
CA VAL A 94 -0.28 12.18 6.78
C VAL A 94 -0.40 13.40 5.86
N LEU A 95 -1.55 14.11 5.87
CA LEU A 95 -1.72 15.33 5.09
C LEU A 95 -0.68 16.42 5.46
N LYS A 96 -0.16 16.43 6.70
CA LYS A 96 0.90 17.38 7.11
C LYS A 96 2.28 16.99 6.58
N TYR A 97 2.50 15.73 6.22
CA TYR A 97 3.80 15.23 5.75
C TYR A 97 3.98 15.34 4.24
N GLY A 98 2.90 15.46 3.49
CA GLY A 98 2.94 15.72 2.07
C GLY A 98 3.09 14.50 1.17
N PHE A 99 3.18 13.25 1.66
CA PHE A 99 3.51 12.11 0.78
C PHE A 99 2.62 11.94 -0.47
N THR A 100 3.23 11.52 -1.57
CA THR A 100 2.58 11.07 -2.81
C THR A 100 2.90 9.58 -3.03
N PHE A 101 1.87 8.78 -3.33
CA PHE A 101 2.04 7.38 -3.68
C PHE A 101 1.84 7.17 -5.17
N ARG A 102 2.75 6.41 -5.78
CA ARG A 102 2.60 5.91 -7.15
C ARG A 102 2.65 4.39 -7.16
N LYS A 103 1.77 3.76 -7.94
CA LYS A 103 1.73 2.31 -8.12
C LYS A 103 2.11 1.92 -9.55
N ASP A 104 3.06 0.99 -9.67
CA ASP A 104 3.41 0.32 -10.91
C ASP A 104 3.13 -1.18 -10.79
N GLU A 105 2.17 -1.71 -11.55
CA GLU A 105 1.94 -3.16 -11.63
C GLU A 105 2.92 -3.78 -12.64
N ILE A 106 3.71 -4.75 -12.19
CA ILE A 106 4.73 -5.42 -13.00
C ILE A 106 4.20 -6.73 -13.58
N ARG A 107 3.52 -7.51 -12.73
CA ARG A 107 3.05 -8.84 -13.10
C ARG A 107 1.73 -9.17 -12.43
N ARG A 108 0.89 -9.88 -13.17
CA ARG A 108 -0.36 -10.45 -12.68
C ARG A 108 -0.50 -11.87 -13.20
N TYR A 109 -0.87 -12.79 -12.32
CA TYR A 109 -1.12 -14.18 -12.69
C TYR A 109 -2.08 -14.84 -11.71
N ASP A 110 -2.77 -15.89 -12.17
CA ASP A 110 -3.67 -16.67 -11.33
C ASP A 110 -3.00 -17.99 -10.93
N VAL A 111 -3.29 -18.44 -9.71
CA VAL A 111 -2.78 -19.68 -9.12
C VAL A 111 -3.94 -20.46 -8.54
N THR A 112 -4.04 -21.74 -8.90
CA THR A 112 -5.00 -22.65 -8.28
C THR A 112 -4.45 -23.18 -6.96
N GLY A 113 -5.25 -23.10 -5.91
CA GLY A 113 -4.93 -23.58 -4.57
C GLY A 113 -5.62 -22.75 -3.49
N PRO A 114 -5.68 -23.25 -2.25
CA PRO A 114 -6.24 -22.50 -1.13
C PRO A 114 -5.34 -21.31 -0.76
N LEU A 115 -5.93 -20.24 -0.25
CA LEU A 115 -5.24 -18.97 0.05
C LEU A 115 -4.01 -19.19 0.95
N ALA A 116 -4.12 -20.06 1.95
CA ALA A 116 -3.04 -20.36 2.88
C ALA A 116 -1.81 -20.96 2.19
N GLU A 117 -2.04 -21.89 1.25
CA GLU A 117 -0.95 -22.56 0.52
C GLU A 117 -0.28 -21.61 -0.47
N VAL A 118 -1.07 -20.85 -1.23
CA VAL A 118 -0.55 -19.85 -2.18
C VAL A 118 0.23 -18.77 -1.43
N SER A 119 -0.29 -18.29 -0.30
CA SER A 119 0.38 -17.30 0.54
C SER A 119 1.70 -17.80 1.10
N ALA A 120 1.77 -19.05 1.55
CA ALA A 120 3.00 -19.66 2.03
C ALA A 120 4.05 -19.79 0.92
N LYS A 121 3.63 -20.19 -0.29
CA LYS A 121 4.52 -20.30 -1.47
C LYS A 121 5.10 -18.96 -1.86
N VAL A 122 4.25 -17.93 -2.03
CA VAL A 122 4.69 -16.57 -2.39
C VAL A 122 5.62 -16.00 -1.31
N ARG A 123 5.29 -16.22 -0.02
CA ARG A 123 6.16 -15.79 1.09
C ARG A 123 7.53 -16.45 1.02
N ALA A 124 7.60 -17.77 0.84
CA ALA A 124 8.87 -18.48 0.75
C ALA A 124 9.72 -18.00 -0.43
N GLU A 125 9.08 -17.70 -1.58
CA GLU A 125 9.75 -17.12 -2.73
C GLU A 125 10.34 -15.75 -2.41
N VAL A 126 9.57 -14.85 -1.79
CA VAL A 126 10.04 -13.52 -1.37
C VAL A 126 11.19 -13.62 -0.38
N GLU A 127 11.08 -14.49 0.63
CA GLU A 127 12.14 -14.72 1.61
C GLU A 127 13.43 -15.25 0.95
N SER A 128 13.31 -16.15 -0.04
CA SER A 128 14.46 -16.69 -0.77
C SER A 128 15.18 -15.64 -1.63
N LYS A 129 14.45 -14.65 -2.16
CA LYS A 129 15.04 -13.53 -2.94
C LYS A 129 15.80 -12.55 -2.05
N GLY A 130 15.55 -12.55 -0.74
CA GLY A 130 16.26 -11.72 0.23
C GLY A 130 16.07 -10.21 0.04
N ASP A 131 14.97 -9.79 -0.60
CA ASP A 131 14.67 -8.38 -0.80
C ASP A 131 14.12 -7.74 0.49
N PRO A 132 14.86 -6.82 1.13
CA PRO A 132 14.45 -6.25 2.41
C PRO A 132 13.28 -5.26 2.29
N LEU A 133 12.89 -4.88 1.07
CA LEU A 133 11.78 -3.96 0.78
C LEU A 133 10.56 -4.68 0.18
N ALA A 134 10.60 -6.01 0.11
CA ALA A 134 9.48 -6.81 -0.35
C ALA A 134 8.45 -7.04 0.76
N ALA A 135 7.18 -6.97 0.38
CA ALA A 135 6.05 -7.23 1.26
C ALA A 135 5.07 -8.23 0.60
N VAL A 136 4.46 -9.07 1.43
CA VAL A 136 3.40 -9.99 1.01
C VAL A 136 2.11 -9.65 1.74
N LEU A 137 1.05 -9.46 0.97
CA LEU A 137 -0.24 -8.95 1.40
C LEU A 137 -1.34 -9.91 0.95
N THR A 138 -2.40 -10.01 1.75
CA THR A 138 -3.68 -10.56 1.30
C THR A 138 -4.76 -9.50 1.39
N GLY A 139 -5.73 -9.58 0.50
CA GLY A 139 -6.86 -8.66 0.48
C GLY A 139 -8.01 -9.16 -0.37
N VAL A 140 -8.86 -8.23 -0.77
CA VAL A 140 -10.09 -8.49 -1.53
C VAL A 140 -9.86 -8.11 -2.99
N ASP A 141 -10.27 -8.94 -3.95
CA ASP A 141 -9.97 -8.70 -5.37
C ASP A 141 -10.60 -7.40 -5.88
N ASP A 142 -11.85 -7.11 -5.52
CA ASP A 142 -12.53 -5.88 -5.94
C ASP A 142 -11.90 -4.60 -5.37
N GLY A 143 -11.22 -4.70 -4.23
CA GLY A 143 -10.65 -3.58 -3.46
C GLY A 143 -9.13 -3.57 -3.41
N TRP A 144 -8.47 -4.31 -4.31
CA TRP A 144 -7.04 -4.58 -4.24
C TRP A 144 -6.18 -3.29 -4.20
N GLU A 145 -6.59 -2.24 -4.90
CA GLU A 145 -5.91 -0.93 -4.89
C GLU A 145 -6.02 -0.23 -3.53
N VAL A 146 -7.16 -0.38 -2.84
CA VAL A 146 -7.37 0.13 -1.49
C VAL A 146 -6.47 -0.61 -0.50
N CYS A 147 -6.31 -1.93 -0.68
CA CYS A 147 -5.40 -2.73 0.14
C CYS A 147 -3.95 -2.21 0.06
N LEU A 148 -3.48 -1.89 -1.15
CA LEU A 148 -2.14 -1.36 -1.38
C LEU A 148 -1.96 0.04 -0.77
N LEU A 149 -2.97 0.90 -0.90
CA LEU A 149 -2.92 2.25 -0.34
C LEU A 149 -2.90 2.22 1.20
N LYS A 150 -3.78 1.43 1.82
CA LYS A 150 -3.76 1.21 3.29
C LYS A 150 -2.39 0.74 3.74
N PHE A 151 -1.83 -0.26 3.07
CA PHE A 151 -0.50 -0.77 3.38
C PHE A 151 0.57 0.33 3.28
N ALA A 152 0.58 1.11 2.21
CA ALA A 152 1.53 2.20 2.03
C ALA A 152 1.42 3.25 3.14
N LEU A 153 0.19 3.61 3.52
CA LEU A 153 -0.08 4.54 4.63
C LEU A 153 0.40 3.97 5.96
N ASP A 154 0.06 2.72 6.29
CA ASP A 154 0.49 2.03 7.52
C ASP A 154 2.02 2.00 7.65
N MET A 155 2.71 1.77 6.53
CA MET A 155 4.17 1.76 6.47
C MET A 155 4.78 3.14 6.71
N VAL A 156 4.21 4.19 6.11
CA VAL A 156 4.65 5.58 6.34
C VAL A 156 4.41 5.98 7.79
N LEU A 157 3.29 5.60 8.39
CA LEU A 157 2.93 5.96 9.76
C LEU A 157 3.78 5.28 10.81
N THR A 158 3.98 3.97 10.66
CA THR A 158 4.84 3.19 11.52
C THR A 158 6.29 3.67 11.42
N SER A 159 6.70 4.14 10.23
CA SER A 159 8.00 4.77 10.05
C SER A 159 8.05 6.18 10.66
N GLY A 160 6.99 6.99 10.54
CA GLY A 160 6.95 8.40 10.94
C GLY A 160 7.05 8.67 12.45
N GLY A 161 6.48 7.79 13.30
CA GLY A 161 6.42 7.99 14.75
C GLY A 161 7.78 8.11 15.45
N GLU A 162 8.82 7.38 15.00
CA GLU A 162 10.17 7.54 15.54
C GLU A 162 10.96 8.69 14.88
N HIS A 163 10.61 9.08 13.64
CA HIS A 163 11.30 10.17 12.93
C HIS A 163 10.86 11.57 13.38
N VAL A 164 9.77 11.74 14.14
CA VAL A 164 9.48 13.01 14.85
C VAL A 164 10.65 13.43 15.76
N ARG A 165 11.41 12.47 16.30
CA ARG A 165 12.66 12.75 17.02
C ARG A 165 13.79 13.23 16.10
N ASP A 166 13.90 12.71 14.88
CA ASP A 166 14.90 13.17 13.89
C ASP A 166 14.53 14.52 13.27
N LEU A 167 13.24 14.83 13.12
CA LEU A 167 12.76 16.16 12.71
C LEU A 167 13.16 17.26 13.71
N ARG A 168 13.11 16.97 15.02
CA ARG A 168 13.67 17.85 16.06
C ARG A 168 15.19 17.98 15.99
N ARG A 169 15.92 16.92 15.61
CA ARG A 169 17.39 16.95 15.46
C ARG A 169 17.85 17.73 14.23
N HIS A 170 17.05 17.75 13.17
CA HIS A 170 17.34 18.48 11.93
C HIS A 170 16.65 19.85 11.82
N GLY A 171 16.01 20.33 12.89
CA GLY A 171 15.46 21.69 12.98
C GLY A 171 14.24 21.98 12.10
N LEU A 172 13.46 20.95 11.77
CA LEU A 172 12.27 21.06 10.91
C LEU A 172 10.94 21.10 11.71
N LEU A 173 11.02 21.39 13.02
CA LEU A 173 9.92 21.61 13.96
C LEU A 173 10.24 22.77 14.91
#